data_AF-A0A1Y1Q7L2-F1
#
_entry.id   AF-A0A1Y1Q7L2-F1
#
_cell.length_a   1.000
_cell.length_b   1.000
_cell.length_c   1.000
_cell.angle_alpha   90.00
_cell.angle_beta   90.00
_cell.angle_gamma   90.00
#
_symmetry.space_group_name_H-M   'P 1'
#
loop_
_entity.id
_entity.type
_entity.pdbx_description
1 polymer ?
#
loop_
_entity_poly.entity_id
_entity_poly.type
_entity_poly.pdbx_seq_one_letter_code
_entity_poly.pdbx_strand_id
1 'polypeptide(L)'
;MLALAAEKGTLDELGIGQIRDAFADLLFPGISTIQTRAKYFIIVPRLLRDYQNLPTKQKKGLPGFLRDKENSVARILRDNNPDEKGVIGADSVDNGGVKRLPSEIYWNGLRVFALVNTPLSLGEFARHIDNIDDENLLLHEEDGEGYSKQRLCVLPDNTSDWMNEKQLSIHLTSREAQFLKGKMTETRGVEQSILTQLFRTSLEKAALQPNANSELFYFDVLVEQILTDDKVDTTCKENLRLAQAFSQAMEGPHIVLNLLLAEKNGTQEQVDELTGQFEQWYERAKDKVLFSQANVGQWLNVTVDGRIRSVKSHTRKFILTLQQAFSAGDCLQAMRAAVLQQSTDNKGKQSMLHGNHPYQGWVGIKRLDYRWGNARNLIHDIVERIEPC
;
A
#
# COMPACT_ATOMS: atom_id res chain seq x y z
N MET A 1 0.05 -21.84 3.82
CA MET A 1 -1.32 -21.35 3.53
C MET A 1 -1.47 -20.01 4.27
N LEU A 2 -1.04 -18.90 3.66
CA LEU A 2 -1.12 -17.56 4.27
C LEU A 2 -2.46 -16.94 3.89
N ALA A 3 -3.53 -17.40 4.55
CA ALA A 3 -4.55 -16.46 4.94
C ALA A 3 -3.95 -15.74 6.16
N LEU A 4 -3.35 -14.56 5.96
CA LEU A 4 -3.50 -13.55 7.00
C LEU A 4 -5.02 -13.52 7.21
N ALA A 5 -5.48 -13.81 8.44
CA ALA A 5 -6.87 -13.59 8.79
C ALA A 5 -7.18 -12.17 8.29
N ALA A 6 -7.97 -12.07 7.21
CA ALA A 6 -8.40 -10.78 6.72
C ALA A 6 -9.10 -10.15 7.91
N GLU A 7 -8.53 -9.09 8.48
CA GLU A 7 -9.13 -8.39 9.60
C GLU A 7 -10.59 -8.14 9.21
N LYS A 8 -11.53 -8.50 10.09
CA LYS A 8 -12.95 -8.19 9.91
C LYS A 8 -13.03 -6.69 9.60
N GLY A 9 -13.51 -6.30 8.42
CA GLY A 9 -13.47 -4.89 8.00
C GLY A 9 -12.67 -4.57 6.73
N THR A 10 -12.07 -5.54 6.04
CA THR A 10 -11.12 -5.26 4.93
C THR A 10 -11.49 -5.84 3.57
N LEU A 11 -12.49 -6.74 3.52
CA LEU A 11 -12.90 -7.41 2.27
C LEU A 11 -13.72 -6.48 1.38
N ASP A 12 -13.39 -6.44 0.09
CA ASP A 12 -14.15 -5.69 -0.90
C ASP A 12 -15.41 -6.45 -1.31
N GLU A 13 -16.48 -6.27 -0.54
CA GLU A 13 -17.80 -6.87 -0.80
C GLU A 13 -18.57 -6.13 -1.88
N LEU A 14 -18.39 -4.82 -1.99
CA LEU A 14 -19.15 -3.93 -2.88
C LEU A 14 -18.41 -3.53 -4.15
N GLY A 15 -17.20 -4.03 -4.38
CA GLY A 15 -16.46 -3.85 -5.64
C GLY A 15 -15.89 -2.45 -5.82
N ILE A 16 -15.45 -1.82 -4.74
CA ILE A 16 -14.88 -0.46 -4.73
C ILE A 16 -13.34 -0.43 -4.83
N GLY A 17 -12.71 -1.61 -4.93
CA GLY A 17 -11.27 -1.79 -4.85
C GLY A 17 -10.46 -0.95 -5.85
N GLN A 18 -10.95 -0.73 -7.08
CA GLN A 18 -10.20 0.05 -8.08
C GLN A 18 -10.06 1.53 -7.70
N ILE A 19 -11.09 2.14 -7.12
CA ILE A 19 -11.05 3.53 -6.65
C ILE A 19 -10.17 3.61 -5.40
N ARG A 20 -10.34 2.67 -4.46
CA ARG A 20 -9.46 2.53 -3.29
C ARG A 20 -7.99 2.43 -3.68
N ASP A 21 -7.66 1.54 -4.61
CA ASP A 21 -6.29 1.27 -5.01
C ASP A 21 -5.70 2.45 -5.78
N ALA A 22 -6.52 3.18 -6.57
CA ALA A 22 -6.09 4.42 -7.21
C ALA A 22 -5.69 5.48 -6.18
N PHE A 23 -6.49 5.71 -5.13
CA PHE A 23 -6.10 6.61 -4.04
C PHE A 23 -4.89 6.10 -3.25
N ALA A 24 -4.80 4.80 -3.00
CA ALA A 24 -3.66 4.21 -2.30
C ALA A 24 -2.34 4.40 -3.08
N ASP A 25 -2.38 4.25 -4.41
CA ASP A 25 -1.24 4.50 -5.29
C ASP A 25 -0.88 5.99 -5.36
N LEU A 26 -1.87 6.88 -5.28
CA LEU A 26 -1.67 8.33 -5.28
C LEU A 26 -1.04 8.84 -3.98
N LEU A 27 -1.56 8.37 -2.84
CA LEU A 27 -1.15 8.82 -1.50
C LEU A 27 0.16 8.17 -1.04
N PHE A 28 0.34 6.88 -1.35
CA PHE A 28 1.47 6.07 -0.91
C PHE A 28 2.08 5.28 -2.09
N PRO A 29 2.61 5.98 -3.11
CA PRO A 29 3.25 5.33 -4.24
C PRO A 29 4.44 4.51 -3.74
N GLY A 30 4.62 3.32 -4.32
CA GLY A 30 5.72 2.41 -3.94
C GLY A 30 5.51 1.62 -2.64
N ILE A 31 4.45 1.93 -1.88
CA ILE A 31 4.09 1.20 -0.66
C ILE A 31 3.07 0.11 -0.98
N SER A 32 3.18 -1.06 -0.34
CA SER A 32 2.20 -2.15 -0.46
C SER A 32 1.78 -2.71 0.90
N THR A 33 0.63 -3.37 0.95
CA THR A 33 0.06 -3.90 2.20
C THR A 33 0.82 -5.10 2.77
N ILE A 34 1.72 -5.69 1.98
CA ILE A 34 2.54 -6.86 2.37
C ILE A 34 4.00 -6.49 2.63
N GLN A 35 4.37 -5.21 2.51
CA GLN A 35 5.64 -4.71 3.00
C GLN A 35 5.62 -4.62 4.53
N THR A 36 6.75 -4.99 5.14
CA THR A 36 6.88 -5.17 6.59
C THR A 36 7.94 -4.28 7.21
N ARG A 37 9.13 -4.15 6.60
CA ARG A 37 10.29 -3.44 7.15
C ARG A 37 11.04 -2.65 6.08
N ALA A 38 11.51 -1.45 6.41
CA ALA A 38 12.17 -0.57 5.44
C ALA A 38 13.53 -1.13 4.97
N LYS A 39 14.17 -2.01 5.75
CA LYS A 39 15.45 -2.64 5.41
C LYS A 39 15.44 -3.40 4.09
N TYR A 40 14.30 -3.92 3.65
CA TYR A 40 14.19 -4.60 2.35
C TYR A 40 14.39 -3.66 1.14
N PHE A 41 14.18 -2.35 1.30
CA PHE A 41 14.58 -1.35 0.31
C PHE A 41 16.11 -1.23 0.12
N ILE A 42 16.89 -1.80 1.04
CA ILE A 42 18.35 -1.88 0.95
C ILE A 42 18.82 -3.28 0.57
N ILE A 43 18.27 -4.32 1.21
CA ILE A 43 18.67 -5.72 0.98
C ILE A 43 18.45 -6.12 -0.48
N VAL A 44 17.28 -5.83 -1.06
CA VAL A 44 16.98 -6.28 -2.42
C VAL A 44 17.93 -5.64 -3.44
N PRO A 45 18.18 -4.32 -3.45
CA PRO A 45 19.18 -3.74 -4.35
C PRO A 45 20.61 -4.25 -4.11
N ARG A 46 21.00 -4.59 -2.87
CA ARG A 46 22.31 -5.24 -2.60
C ARG A 46 22.39 -6.61 -3.28
N LEU A 47 21.33 -7.42 -3.20
CA LEU A 47 21.26 -8.72 -3.88
C LEU A 47 21.34 -8.58 -5.41
N LEU A 48 20.62 -7.61 -5.99
CA LEU A 48 20.69 -7.34 -7.42
C LEU A 48 22.10 -6.92 -7.85
N ARG A 49 22.76 -6.03 -7.09
CA ARG A 49 24.16 -5.66 -7.31
C ARG A 49 25.10 -6.87 -7.23
N ASP A 50 24.91 -7.74 -6.24
CA ASP A 50 25.74 -8.93 -6.08
C ASP A 50 25.59 -9.87 -7.26
N TYR A 51 24.36 -10.06 -7.77
CA TYR A 51 24.10 -10.82 -8.99
C TYR A 51 24.80 -10.21 -10.21
N GLN A 52 24.74 -8.88 -10.37
CA GLN A 52 25.41 -8.17 -11.46
C GLN A 52 26.93 -8.38 -11.45
N ASN A 53 27.51 -8.49 -10.26
CA ASN A 53 28.95 -8.66 -10.05
C ASN A 53 29.41 -10.12 -10.11
N LEU A 54 28.50 -11.09 -10.23
CA LEU A 54 28.88 -12.48 -10.44
C LEU A 54 29.60 -12.63 -11.79
N PRO A 55 30.65 -13.48 -11.87
CA PRO A 55 31.20 -13.89 -13.15
C PRO A 55 30.11 -14.49 -14.05
N THR A 56 30.14 -14.22 -15.35
CA THR A 56 29.11 -14.69 -16.30
C THR A 56 28.85 -16.20 -16.22
N LYS A 57 29.89 -17.02 -16.02
CA LYS A 57 29.76 -18.48 -15.84
C LYS A 57 28.95 -18.90 -14.59
N GLN A 58 28.77 -18.00 -13.63
CA GLN A 58 28.03 -18.23 -12.38
C GLN A 58 26.60 -17.63 -12.43
N LYS A 59 26.27 -16.81 -13.42
CA LYS A 59 24.92 -16.27 -13.64
C LYS A 59 24.02 -17.38 -14.19
N LYS A 60 23.32 -18.09 -13.29
CA LYS A 60 22.39 -19.18 -13.63
C LYS A 60 20.92 -18.75 -13.66
N GLY A 61 20.67 -17.44 -13.73
CA GLY A 61 19.35 -16.85 -13.73
C GLY A 61 19.05 -16.11 -12.43
N LEU A 62 18.62 -14.84 -12.57
CA LEU A 62 18.30 -13.99 -11.43
C LEU A 62 17.20 -14.59 -10.50
N PRO A 63 16.12 -15.21 -11.00
CA PRO A 63 15.04 -15.69 -10.12
C PRO A 63 15.47 -16.79 -9.15
N GLY A 64 16.34 -17.71 -9.60
CA GLY A 64 16.89 -18.76 -8.74
C GLY A 64 17.83 -18.16 -7.69
N PHE A 65 18.72 -17.26 -8.12
CA PHE A 65 19.63 -16.55 -7.23
C PHE A 65 18.89 -15.78 -6.13
N LEU A 66 17.86 -15.01 -6.49
CA LEU A 66 17.07 -14.24 -5.53
C LEU A 66 16.38 -15.15 -4.53
N ARG A 67 15.75 -16.26 -4.97
CA ARG A 67 15.12 -17.22 -4.05
C ARG A 67 16.12 -17.78 -3.03
N ASP A 68 17.28 -18.23 -3.50
CA ASP A 68 18.30 -18.83 -2.63
C ASP A 68 18.87 -17.81 -1.63
N LYS A 69 19.20 -16.61 -2.12
CA LYS A 69 19.80 -15.56 -1.30
C LYS A 69 18.81 -14.90 -0.35
N GLU A 70 17.57 -14.67 -0.76
CA GLU A 70 16.54 -14.11 0.14
C GLU A 70 16.16 -15.11 1.23
N ASN A 71 16.14 -16.42 0.95
CA ASN A 71 16.02 -17.45 1.98
C ASN A 71 17.23 -17.44 2.94
N SER A 72 18.43 -17.23 2.42
CA SER A 72 19.63 -17.09 3.27
C SER A 72 19.54 -15.85 4.17
N VAL A 73 19.13 -14.70 3.62
CA VAL A 73 18.86 -13.46 4.37
C VAL A 73 17.80 -13.69 5.44
N ALA A 74 16.70 -14.38 5.12
CA ALA A 74 15.64 -14.64 6.09
C ALA A 74 16.13 -15.49 7.28
N ARG A 75 16.99 -16.49 7.05
CA ARG A 75 17.65 -17.25 8.13
C ARG A 75 18.52 -16.35 9.00
N ILE A 76 19.44 -15.60 8.40
CA ILE A 76 20.36 -14.72 9.13
C ILE A 76 19.58 -13.68 9.96
N LEU A 77 18.56 -13.05 9.35
CA LEU A 77 17.74 -12.06 10.04
C LEU A 77 16.91 -12.65 11.17
N ARG A 78 16.34 -13.85 11.00
CA ARG A 78 15.63 -14.56 12.07
C ARG A 78 16.57 -14.84 13.24
N ASP A 79 17.75 -15.36 12.96
CA ASP A 79 18.69 -15.80 13.99
C ASP A 79 19.30 -14.60 14.75
N ASN A 80 19.55 -13.48 14.05
CA ASN A 80 20.08 -12.25 14.65
C ASN A 80 19.04 -11.38 15.36
N ASN A 81 17.74 -11.60 15.09
CA ASN A 81 16.67 -10.74 15.59
C ASN A 81 15.48 -11.60 16.09
N PRO A 82 15.70 -12.49 17.08
CA PRO A 82 14.70 -13.49 17.48
C PRO A 82 13.40 -12.88 18.01
N ASP A 83 13.45 -11.67 18.59
CA ASP A 83 12.29 -10.98 19.15
C ASP A 83 11.64 -10.00 18.15
N GLU A 84 12.24 -9.80 16.97
CA GLU A 84 11.75 -8.85 15.97
C GLU A 84 10.68 -9.47 15.07
N LYS A 85 9.59 -8.71 14.85
CA LYS A 85 8.56 -9.07 13.88
C LYS A 85 8.86 -8.46 12.51
N GLY A 86 8.25 -9.04 11.48
CA GLY A 86 8.28 -8.50 10.12
C GLY A 86 9.44 -9.00 9.25
N VAL A 87 10.25 -9.95 9.73
CA VAL A 87 11.20 -10.69 8.88
C VAL A 87 10.40 -11.59 7.93
N ILE A 88 10.41 -11.26 6.64
CA ILE A 88 9.69 -11.99 5.61
C ILE A 88 10.34 -13.37 5.45
N GLY A 89 9.54 -14.40 5.76
CA GLY A 89 9.90 -15.79 5.59
C GLY A 89 10.55 -16.49 6.77
N ALA A 90 10.74 -15.81 7.90
CA ALA A 90 11.31 -16.38 9.13
C ALA A 90 10.71 -17.74 9.50
N ASP A 91 9.38 -17.87 9.48
CA ASP A 91 8.66 -19.10 9.86
C ASP A 91 8.63 -20.19 8.79
N SER A 92 9.03 -19.87 7.56
CA SER A 92 8.88 -20.76 6.39
C SER A 92 10.20 -21.15 5.74
N VAL A 93 11.30 -20.53 6.15
CA VAL A 93 12.60 -20.63 5.48
C VAL A 93 13.20 -22.04 5.52
N ASP A 94 12.87 -22.81 6.56
CA ASP A 94 13.28 -24.22 6.70
C ASP A 94 12.42 -25.17 5.84
N ASN A 95 11.28 -24.69 5.33
CA ASN A 95 10.35 -25.41 4.47
C ASN A 95 10.37 -24.89 3.01
N GLY A 96 11.48 -24.31 2.57
CA GLY A 96 11.64 -23.78 1.21
C GLY A 96 11.32 -22.29 1.04
N GLY A 97 10.92 -21.60 2.12
CA GLY A 97 10.70 -20.16 2.14
C GLY A 97 9.29 -19.72 1.73
N VAL A 98 9.16 -18.42 1.45
CA VAL A 98 7.87 -17.80 1.11
C VAL A 98 7.55 -17.91 -0.38
N LYS A 99 6.24 -17.97 -0.67
CA LYS A 99 5.75 -17.93 -2.05
C LYS A 99 6.09 -16.61 -2.75
N ARG A 100 5.89 -15.49 -2.05
CA ARG A 100 6.22 -14.14 -2.53
C ARG A 100 7.49 -13.66 -1.84
N LEU A 101 8.55 -13.55 -2.61
CA LEU A 101 9.87 -13.12 -2.14
C LEU A 101 9.89 -11.60 -1.85
N PRO A 102 10.70 -11.11 -0.90
CA PRO A 102 10.99 -9.69 -0.75
C PRO A 102 11.24 -8.94 -2.07
N SER A 103 11.99 -9.51 -3.03
CA SER A 103 12.19 -8.87 -4.34
C SER A 103 10.89 -8.61 -5.09
N GLU A 104 9.93 -9.55 -5.08
CA GLU A 104 8.60 -9.36 -5.67
C GLU A 104 7.77 -8.33 -4.91
N ILE A 105 7.82 -8.37 -3.58
CA ILE A 105 7.03 -7.52 -2.68
C ILE A 105 7.45 -6.05 -2.79
N TYR A 106 8.75 -5.78 -2.87
CA TYR A 106 9.30 -4.43 -2.86
C TYR A 106 9.54 -3.88 -4.28
N TRP A 107 9.46 -4.70 -5.34
CA TRP A 107 9.82 -4.28 -6.71
C TRP A 107 9.20 -2.95 -7.15
N ASN A 108 7.90 -2.76 -6.86
CA ASN A 108 7.25 -1.50 -7.22
C ASN A 108 7.89 -0.30 -6.50
N GLY A 109 8.08 -0.40 -5.19
CA GLY A 109 8.71 0.65 -4.41
C GLY A 109 10.17 0.90 -4.78
N LEU A 110 10.93 -0.15 -5.13
CA LEU A 110 12.30 -0.01 -5.61
C LEU A 110 12.38 0.86 -6.87
N ARG A 111 11.42 0.74 -7.78
CA ARG A 111 11.33 1.58 -8.97
C ARG A 111 10.83 2.98 -8.66
N VAL A 112 9.76 3.07 -7.86
CA VAL A 112 9.14 4.35 -7.48
C VAL A 112 10.13 5.28 -6.76
N PHE A 113 10.98 4.75 -5.88
CA PHE A 113 12.00 5.53 -5.16
C PHE A 113 13.38 5.54 -5.87
N ALA A 114 13.43 5.14 -7.15
CA ALA A 114 14.64 5.11 -7.97
C ALA A 114 15.83 4.39 -7.30
N LEU A 115 15.55 3.36 -6.51
CA LEU A 115 16.56 2.44 -5.94
C LEU A 115 17.02 1.45 -7.00
N VAL A 116 16.13 1.10 -7.92
CA VAL A 116 16.43 0.35 -9.14
C VAL A 116 15.90 1.14 -10.34
N ASN A 117 16.81 1.61 -11.19
CA ASN A 117 16.50 2.50 -12.31
C ASN A 117 16.03 1.69 -13.52
N THR A 118 14.76 1.28 -13.54
CA THR A 118 14.18 0.52 -14.65
C THR A 118 12.67 0.73 -14.75
N PRO A 119 12.09 0.77 -15.97
CA PRO A 119 10.64 0.71 -16.14
C PRO A 119 10.09 -0.73 -16.16
N LEU A 120 10.96 -1.74 -16.16
CA LEU A 120 10.59 -3.14 -16.38
C LEU A 120 9.91 -3.77 -15.16
N SER A 121 9.07 -4.77 -15.39
CA SER A 121 8.65 -5.70 -14.34
C SER A 121 9.84 -6.54 -13.86
N LEU A 122 9.77 -7.15 -12.66
CA LEU A 122 10.88 -7.96 -12.13
C LEU A 122 11.24 -9.12 -13.09
N GLY A 123 10.26 -9.76 -13.73
CA GLY A 123 10.50 -10.83 -14.68
C GLY A 123 11.11 -10.36 -16.01
N GLU A 124 10.77 -9.17 -16.49
CA GLU A 124 11.44 -8.56 -17.64
C GLU A 124 12.85 -8.11 -17.29
N PHE A 125 13.04 -7.52 -16.12
CA PHE A 125 14.35 -7.12 -15.61
C PHE A 125 15.28 -8.33 -15.44
N ALA A 126 14.78 -9.43 -14.88
CA ALA A 126 15.52 -10.69 -14.76
C ALA A 126 16.00 -11.20 -16.12
N ARG A 127 15.10 -11.26 -17.12
CA ARG A 127 15.48 -11.66 -18.48
C ARG A 127 16.48 -10.69 -19.10
N HIS A 128 16.32 -9.40 -18.86
CA HIS A 128 17.22 -8.39 -19.38
C HIS A 128 18.63 -8.57 -18.81
N ILE A 129 18.78 -8.66 -17.48
CA ILE A 129 20.08 -8.76 -16.82
C ILE A 129 20.80 -10.09 -17.08
N ASP A 130 20.05 -11.17 -17.30
CA ASP A 130 20.59 -12.49 -17.63
C ASP A 130 21.17 -12.54 -19.05
N ASN A 131 20.69 -11.66 -19.94
CA ASN A 131 21.11 -11.58 -21.34
C ASN A 131 22.14 -10.47 -21.62
N ILE A 132 22.57 -9.72 -20.59
CA ILE A 132 23.67 -8.77 -20.74
C ILE A 132 24.97 -9.57 -20.82
N ASP A 133 25.47 -9.78 -22.04
CA ASP A 133 26.80 -10.32 -22.29
C ASP A 133 27.88 -9.33 -21.82
N ASP A 134 28.89 -9.82 -21.09
CA ASP A 134 30.03 -9.02 -20.63
C ASP A 134 30.79 -8.36 -21.82
N GLU A 135 30.69 -8.90 -23.04
CA GLU A 135 31.35 -8.36 -24.25
C GLU A 135 30.75 -7.03 -24.73
N ASN A 136 29.43 -6.80 -24.57
CA ASN A 136 28.80 -5.52 -24.90
C ASN A 136 29.11 -4.41 -23.90
N LEU A 137 29.69 -4.75 -22.73
CA LEU A 137 30.19 -3.79 -21.75
C LEU A 137 31.62 -3.31 -22.03
N LEU A 138 32.37 -3.99 -22.90
CA LEU A 138 33.77 -3.70 -23.20
C LEU A 138 33.98 -2.91 -24.51
N LEU A 139 32.95 -2.75 -25.35
CA LEU A 139 33.06 -2.13 -26.68
C LEU A 139 32.87 -0.60 -26.72
N HIS A 140 32.85 0.07 -25.56
CA HIS A 140 32.76 1.54 -25.47
C HIS A 140 33.82 2.13 -24.52
N GLU A 141 35.08 1.73 -24.68
CA GLU A 141 36.22 2.38 -24.03
C GLU A 141 36.97 3.39 -24.93
N GLU A 142 36.66 3.47 -26.23
CA GLU A 142 37.44 4.26 -27.20
C GLU A 142 36.79 5.58 -27.66
N ASP A 143 35.92 6.21 -26.89
CA ASP A 143 35.65 7.64 -27.08
C ASP A 143 35.21 8.28 -25.77
N GLY A 144 35.85 9.39 -25.41
CA GLY A 144 35.81 10.00 -24.08
C GLY A 144 34.42 10.39 -23.59
N GLU A 145 33.82 9.48 -22.82
CA GLU A 145 33.05 9.66 -21.58
C GLU A 145 32.58 8.25 -21.18
N GLY A 146 33.42 7.55 -20.40
CA GLY A 146 33.26 6.12 -20.13
C GLY A 146 31.87 5.76 -19.61
N TYR A 147 31.13 4.97 -20.39
CA TYR A 147 29.90 4.32 -19.95
C TYR A 147 30.26 3.23 -18.92
N SER A 148 30.51 3.67 -17.68
CA SER A 148 30.64 2.82 -16.50
C SER A 148 29.48 1.83 -16.45
N LYS A 149 29.75 0.54 -16.15
CA LYS A 149 28.77 -0.49 -15.75
C LYS A 149 27.52 0.19 -15.22
N GLN A 150 26.44 0.27 -16.00
CA GLN A 150 25.26 1.03 -15.61
C GLN A 150 24.87 0.57 -14.20
N ARG A 151 24.99 1.48 -13.22
CA ARG A 151 24.62 1.18 -11.83
C ARG A 151 23.10 1.13 -11.79
N LEU A 152 22.55 -0.03 -12.18
CA LEU A 152 21.11 -0.30 -12.19
C LEU A 152 20.51 -0.13 -10.80
N CYS A 153 21.32 -0.41 -9.76
CA CYS A 153 20.98 -0.25 -8.37
C CYS A 153 21.69 0.96 -7.75
N VAL A 154 20.95 1.77 -7.00
CA VAL A 154 21.48 2.86 -6.19
C VAL A 154 21.47 2.42 -4.72
N LEU A 155 22.63 2.49 -4.07
CA LEU A 155 22.84 2.02 -2.70
C LEU A 155 23.52 3.09 -1.85
N PRO A 156 23.34 3.05 -0.51
CA PRO A 156 23.98 4.01 0.39
C PRO A 156 25.50 3.85 0.45
N ASP A 157 26.01 2.63 0.19
CA ASP A 157 27.41 2.26 0.28
C ASP A 157 27.77 1.13 -0.70
N ASN A 158 29.08 0.81 -0.79
CA ASN A 158 29.61 -0.25 -1.65
C ASN A 158 30.03 -1.51 -0.86
N THR A 159 29.44 -1.76 0.30
CA THR A 159 29.85 -2.89 1.16
C THR A 159 29.60 -4.22 0.45
N SER A 160 30.67 -5.00 0.25
CA SER A 160 30.64 -6.30 -0.44
C SER A 160 30.23 -7.45 0.49
N ASP A 161 30.79 -7.55 1.70
CA ASP A 161 30.45 -8.60 2.69
C ASP A 161 29.29 -8.21 3.61
N TRP A 162 28.20 -7.68 3.03
CA TRP A 162 27.08 -7.18 3.83
C TRP A 162 26.17 -8.29 4.39
N MET A 163 26.29 -9.52 3.88
CA MET A 163 25.59 -10.71 4.40
C MET A 163 26.32 -11.36 5.57
N ASN A 164 27.38 -10.73 6.10
CA ASN A 164 28.06 -11.22 7.28
C ASN A 164 27.06 -11.42 8.44
N GLU A 165 27.00 -12.63 8.97
CA GLU A 165 26.03 -13.02 10.00
C GLU A 165 26.11 -12.13 11.24
N LYS A 166 27.25 -11.55 11.58
CA LYS A 166 27.35 -10.67 12.76
C LYS A 166 26.88 -9.24 12.50
N GLN A 167 26.68 -8.86 11.24
CA GLN A 167 26.41 -7.47 10.84
C GLN A 167 25.01 -7.27 10.27
N LEU A 168 24.40 -8.30 9.69
CA LEU A 168 23.10 -8.18 9.04
C LEU A 168 21.97 -8.11 10.07
N SER A 169 21.41 -6.92 10.27
CA SER A 169 20.22 -6.68 11.10
C SER A 169 19.01 -6.28 10.25
N ILE A 170 17.81 -6.55 10.78
CA ILE A 170 16.55 -6.07 10.20
C ILE A 170 16.41 -4.55 10.35
N HIS A 171 17.15 -3.96 11.27
CA HIS A 171 17.17 -2.52 11.49
C HIS A 171 18.06 -1.80 10.48
N LEU A 172 17.66 -0.58 10.12
CA LEU A 172 18.49 0.30 9.28
C LEU A 172 19.67 0.82 10.08
N THR A 173 20.82 1.00 9.41
CA THR A 173 21.87 1.89 9.93
C THR A 173 21.46 3.35 9.71
N SER A 174 22.06 4.29 10.43
CA SER A 174 21.75 5.72 10.25
C SER A 174 22.01 6.22 8.82
N ARG A 175 23.09 5.71 8.18
CA ARG A 175 23.39 5.98 6.78
C ARG A 175 22.31 5.45 5.82
N GLU A 176 21.82 4.24 6.07
CA GLU A 176 20.73 3.65 5.27
C GLU A 176 19.42 4.42 5.44
N ALA A 177 19.09 4.83 6.66
CA ALA A 177 17.90 5.61 6.95
C ALA A 177 17.93 7.00 6.30
N GLN A 178 19.05 7.72 6.41
CA GLN A 178 19.25 9.00 5.72
C GLN A 178 19.16 8.84 4.20
N PHE A 179 19.75 7.78 3.64
CA PHE A 179 19.66 7.47 2.22
C PHE A 179 18.22 7.20 1.77
N LEU A 180 17.46 6.39 2.50
CA LEU A 180 16.05 6.11 2.16
C LEU A 180 15.19 7.36 2.29
N LYS A 181 15.37 8.16 3.35
CA LYS A 181 14.68 9.46 3.49
C LYS A 181 14.97 10.34 2.27
N GLY A 182 16.25 10.49 1.89
CA GLY A 182 16.66 11.22 0.68
C GLY A 182 15.95 10.71 -0.58
N LYS A 183 15.97 9.39 -0.81
CA LYS A 183 15.27 8.78 -1.96
C LYS A 183 13.77 9.05 -1.98
N MET A 184 13.11 8.97 -0.83
CA MET A 184 11.68 9.25 -0.69
C MET A 184 11.37 10.74 -0.85
N THR A 185 12.30 11.64 -0.50
CA THR A 185 12.09 13.09 -0.62
C THR A 185 12.58 13.71 -1.93
N GLU A 186 13.46 13.06 -2.69
CA GLU A 186 14.13 13.65 -3.86
C GLU A 186 13.72 13.01 -5.19
N THR A 187 13.07 11.83 -5.15
CA THR A 187 12.63 11.18 -6.39
C THR A 187 11.50 11.97 -7.05
N ARG A 188 11.58 12.12 -8.38
CA ARG A 188 10.55 12.80 -9.18
C ARG A 188 9.28 11.95 -9.30
N GLY A 189 8.12 12.60 -9.27
CA GLY A 189 6.80 11.98 -9.40
C GLY A 189 6.17 11.53 -8.08
N VAL A 190 6.88 11.62 -6.95
CA VAL A 190 6.35 11.30 -5.61
C VAL A 190 6.21 12.52 -4.71
N GLU A 191 6.43 13.73 -5.23
CA GLU A 191 6.51 14.97 -4.47
C GLU A 191 5.23 15.23 -3.66
N GLN A 192 4.08 14.90 -4.22
CA GLN A 192 2.76 15.16 -3.65
C GLN A 192 2.23 13.99 -2.81
N SER A 193 3.02 12.91 -2.65
CA SER A 193 2.64 11.79 -1.81
C SER A 193 2.72 12.16 -0.33
N ILE A 194 1.93 11.46 0.49
CA ILE A 194 1.92 11.68 1.94
C ILE A 194 3.30 11.42 2.53
N LEU A 195 3.95 10.33 2.11
CA LEU A 195 5.28 9.95 2.59
C LEU A 195 6.31 11.06 2.38
N THR A 196 6.35 11.62 1.17
CA THR A 196 7.26 12.72 0.82
C THR A 196 6.95 13.98 1.61
N GLN A 197 5.68 14.34 1.71
CA GLN A 197 5.25 15.54 2.41
C GLN A 197 5.55 15.46 3.91
N LEU A 198 5.32 14.31 4.55
CA LEU A 198 5.68 14.09 5.95
C LEU A 198 7.16 14.40 6.20
N PHE A 199 8.06 13.81 5.41
CA PHE A 199 9.50 14.03 5.59
C PHE A 199 9.97 15.45 5.23
N ARG A 200 9.39 16.08 4.20
CA ARG A 200 9.76 17.44 3.78
C ARG A 200 9.26 18.53 4.74
N THR A 201 8.15 18.28 5.42
CA THR A 201 7.53 19.23 6.36
C THR A 201 7.87 18.96 7.82
N SER A 202 8.68 17.93 8.10
CA SER A 202 9.06 17.48 9.46
C SER A 202 7.88 16.98 10.30
N LEU A 203 6.84 16.47 9.65
CA LEU A 203 5.64 15.93 10.30
C LEU A 203 5.74 14.43 10.61
N GLU A 204 6.82 13.75 10.21
CA GLU A 204 6.95 12.30 10.38
C GLU A 204 6.84 11.85 11.84
N LYS A 205 7.40 12.60 12.80
CA LYS A 205 7.32 12.28 14.23
C LYS A 205 5.91 12.49 14.81
N ALA A 206 5.18 13.49 14.30
CA ALA A 206 3.81 13.75 14.71
C ALA A 206 2.86 12.66 14.18
N ALA A 207 3.05 12.24 12.93
CA ALA A 207 2.28 11.17 12.31
C ALA A 207 2.55 9.78 12.93
N LEU A 208 3.71 9.60 13.56
CA LEU A 208 4.05 8.40 14.32
C LEU A 208 3.47 8.39 15.75
N GLN A 209 2.91 9.48 16.26
CA GLN A 209 2.33 9.44 17.60
C GLN A 209 1.18 8.41 17.68
N PRO A 210 1.00 7.74 18.83
CA PRO A 210 -0.16 6.90 19.05
C PRO A 210 -1.44 7.71 18.84
N ASN A 211 -2.50 7.04 18.38
CA ASN A 211 -3.78 7.71 18.27
C ASN A 211 -4.31 8.05 19.68
N ALA A 212 -4.31 9.35 20.00
CA ALA A 212 -4.82 9.86 21.28
C ALA A 212 -6.36 9.89 21.34
N ASN A 213 -7.03 9.79 20.20
CA ASN A 213 -8.49 9.76 20.11
C ASN A 213 -8.96 8.40 19.58
N SER A 214 -9.38 7.51 20.50
CA SER A 214 -9.89 6.18 20.15
C SER A 214 -11.14 6.18 19.27
N GLU A 215 -11.82 7.32 19.13
CA GLU A 215 -13.00 7.47 18.26
C GLU A 215 -12.62 7.68 16.79
N LEU A 216 -11.39 8.13 16.51
CA LEU A 216 -10.89 8.35 15.16
C LEU A 216 -10.11 7.14 14.65
N PHE A 217 -10.20 6.88 13.35
CA PHE A 217 -9.34 5.90 12.69
C PHE A 217 -7.98 6.53 12.38
N TYR A 218 -6.91 5.72 12.37
CA TYR A 218 -5.54 6.20 12.16
C TYR A 218 -5.37 7.05 10.89
N PHE A 219 -6.08 6.73 9.81
CA PHE A 219 -6.05 7.52 8.58
C PHE A 219 -6.73 8.88 8.74
N ASP A 220 -7.81 8.98 9.54
CA ASP A 220 -8.49 10.26 9.79
C ASP A 220 -7.62 11.19 10.65
N VAL A 221 -6.90 10.63 11.63
CA VAL A 221 -5.93 11.39 12.44
C VAL A 221 -4.81 11.96 11.56
N LEU A 222 -4.28 11.15 10.62
CA LEU A 222 -3.32 11.63 9.63
C LEU A 222 -3.90 12.79 8.82
N VAL A 223 -5.16 12.70 8.37
CA VAL A 223 -5.80 13.76 7.59
C VAL A 223 -5.84 15.07 8.38
N GLU A 224 -6.28 15.05 9.64
CA GLU A 224 -6.33 16.26 10.47
C GLU A 224 -4.96 16.91 10.65
N GLN A 225 -3.92 16.11 10.89
CA GLN A 225 -2.54 16.60 11.03
C GLN A 225 -2.02 17.23 9.74
N ILE A 226 -2.24 16.57 8.60
CA ILE A 226 -1.72 17.03 7.31
C ILE A 226 -2.46 18.28 6.81
N LEU A 227 -3.78 18.35 7.01
CA LEU A 227 -4.57 19.48 6.47
C LEU A 227 -4.29 20.80 7.19
N THR A 228 -3.91 20.75 8.47
CA THR A 228 -3.67 21.92 9.32
C THR A 228 -2.29 22.54 9.12
N ASP A 229 -1.31 21.83 8.53
CA ASP A 229 0.04 22.36 8.32
C ASP A 229 0.16 23.09 6.98
N ASP A 230 0.41 24.39 7.01
CA ASP A 230 0.49 25.25 5.81
C ASP A 230 1.67 24.95 4.87
N LYS A 231 2.67 24.18 5.32
CA LYS A 231 3.83 23.80 4.50
C LYS A 231 3.55 22.61 3.60
N VAL A 232 2.49 21.84 3.87
CA VAL A 232 2.12 20.70 3.03
C VAL A 232 1.54 21.19 1.71
N ASP A 233 2.01 20.59 0.62
CA ASP A 233 1.55 20.83 -0.74
C ASP A 233 0.02 20.77 -0.90
N THR A 234 -0.54 21.73 -1.64
CA THR A 234 -1.99 21.85 -1.84
C THR A 234 -2.59 20.64 -2.56
N THR A 235 -1.91 20.11 -3.58
CA THR A 235 -2.38 18.93 -4.32
C THR A 235 -2.36 17.69 -3.42
N CYS A 236 -1.36 17.55 -2.56
CA CYS A 236 -1.36 16.50 -1.52
C CYS A 236 -2.59 16.61 -0.61
N LYS A 237 -2.88 17.82 -0.09
CA LYS A 237 -4.05 18.06 0.76
C LYS A 237 -5.37 17.78 0.04
N GLU A 238 -5.50 18.17 -1.23
CA GLU A 238 -6.68 17.90 -2.05
C GLU A 238 -6.90 16.39 -2.27
N ASN A 239 -5.85 15.66 -2.65
CA ASN A 239 -5.89 14.21 -2.82
C ASN A 239 -6.28 13.51 -1.52
N LEU A 240 -5.75 13.98 -0.39
CA LEU A 240 -6.05 13.45 0.93
C LEU A 240 -7.51 13.71 1.35
N ARG A 241 -8.04 14.92 1.11
CA ARG A 241 -9.46 15.24 1.34
C ARG A 241 -10.37 14.36 0.50
N LEU A 242 -10.05 14.15 -0.77
CA LEU A 242 -10.86 13.33 -1.67
C LEU A 242 -10.86 11.86 -1.26
N ALA A 243 -9.70 11.33 -0.86
CA ALA A 243 -9.60 9.97 -0.32
C ALA A 243 -10.40 9.84 1.00
N GLN A 244 -10.25 10.79 1.93
CA GLN A 244 -11.01 10.78 3.18
C GLN A 244 -12.53 10.82 2.92
N ALA A 245 -12.98 11.71 2.03
CA ALA A 245 -14.39 11.82 1.66
C ALA A 245 -14.90 10.51 1.04
N PHE A 246 -14.11 9.84 0.19
CA PHE A 246 -14.46 8.54 -0.36
C PHE A 246 -14.60 7.48 0.74
N SER A 247 -13.63 7.37 1.65
CA SER A 247 -13.70 6.44 2.78
C SER A 247 -14.94 6.68 3.65
N GLN A 248 -15.23 7.95 3.96
CA GLN A 248 -16.41 8.35 4.74
C GLN A 248 -17.72 8.03 4.01
N ALA A 249 -17.77 8.24 2.69
CA ALA A 249 -18.95 7.97 1.89
C ALA A 249 -19.23 6.47 1.77
N MET A 250 -18.19 5.65 1.63
CA MET A 250 -18.33 4.21 1.45
C MET A 250 -18.69 3.46 2.73
N GLU A 251 -18.58 4.10 3.91
CA GLU A 251 -19.06 3.53 5.17
C GLU A 251 -20.58 3.23 5.12
N GLY A 252 -21.40 4.16 4.62
CA GLY A 252 -22.86 4.00 4.57
C GLY A 252 -23.36 2.78 3.80
N PRO A 253 -22.94 2.55 2.54
CA PRO A 253 -23.26 1.35 1.80
C PRO A 253 -22.85 0.05 2.52
N HIS A 254 -21.76 0.07 3.30
CA HIS A 254 -21.37 -1.07 4.12
C HIS A 254 -22.22 -1.22 5.39
N ILE A 255 -22.68 -0.13 6.01
CA ILE A 255 -23.71 -0.20 7.07
C ILE A 255 -24.96 -0.86 6.50
N VAL A 256 -25.42 -0.45 5.32
CA VAL A 256 -26.59 -1.02 4.63
C VAL A 256 -26.39 -2.50 4.29
N LEU A 257 -25.19 -2.90 3.82
CA LEU A 257 -24.86 -4.31 3.60
C LEU A 257 -25.02 -5.13 4.89
N ASN A 258 -24.51 -4.61 6.00
CA ASN A 258 -24.62 -5.26 7.31
C ASN A 258 -26.07 -5.31 7.80
N LEU A 259 -26.84 -4.24 7.59
CA LEU A 259 -28.26 -4.20 7.93
C LEU A 259 -29.03 -5.31 7.20
N LEU A 260 -28.81 -5.44 5.88
CA LEU A 260 -29.43 -6.50 5.07
C LEU A 260 -29.04 -7.92 5.55
N LEU A 261 -27.81 -8.11 6.02
CA LEU A 261 -27.35 -9.39 6.58
C LEU A 261 -27.96 -9.67 7.96
N ALA A 262 -28.03 -8.65 8.81
CA ALA A 262 -28.61 -8.74 10.15
C ALA A 262 -30.12 -9.00 10.12
N GLU A 263 -30.86 -8.37 9.21
CA GLU A 263 -32.28 -8.65 8.99
C GLU A 263 -32.53 -10.09 8.54
N LYS A 264 -31.60 -10.65 7.75
CA LYS A 264 -31.74 -12.02 7.23
C LYS A 264 -31.38 -13.07 8.28
N ASN A 265 -30.27 -12.89 9.00
CA ASN A 265 -29.66 -13.94 9.83
C ASN A 265 -29.09 -13.44 11.17
N GLY A 266 -29.50 -12.26 11.64
CA GLY A 266 -29.09 -11.64 12.89
C GLY A 266 -30.23 -11.53 13.91
N THR A 267 -30.04 -10.65 14.90
CA THR A 267 -31.02 -10.33 15.95
C THR A 267 -31.67 -8.97 15.71
N GLN A 268 -32.85 -8.74 16.28
CA GLN A 268 -33.51 -7.42 16.18
C GLN A 268 -32.64 -6.30 16.79
N GLU A 269 -31.93 -6.58 17.89
CA GLU A 269 -31.00 -5.63 18.51
C GLU A 269 -29.91 -5.17 17.53
N GLN A 270 -29.34 -6.09 16.75
CA GLN A 270 -28.34 -5.75 15.73
C GLN A 270 -28.93 -4.91 14.59
N VAL A 271 -30.19 -5.18 14.20
CA VAL A 271 -30.90 -4.41 13.17
C VAL A 271 -31.15 -2.97 13.66
N ASP A 272 -31.61 -2.82 14.89
CA ASP A 272 -31.87 -1.52 15.50
C ASP A 272 -30.56 -0.72 15.66
N GLU A 273 -29.48 -1.37 16.11
CA GLU A 273 -28.15 -0.76 16.21
C GLU A 273 -27.64 -0.26 14.84
N LEU A 274 -27.70 -1.09 13.81
CA LEU A 274 -27.24 -0.74 12.46
C LEU A 274 -28.11 0.36 11.82
N THR A 275 -29.41 0.39 12.12
CA THR A 275 -30.31 1.46 11.69
C THR A 275 -29.90 2.79 12.31
N GLY A 276 -29.65 2.81 13.63
CA GLY A 276 -29.13 4.00 14.31
C GLY A 276 -27.76 4.44 13.79
N GLN A 277 -26.85 3.49 13.50
CA GLN A 277 -25.56 3.81 12.86
C GLN A 277 -25.73 4.44 11.48
N PHE A 278 -26.70 3.97 10.68
CA PHE A 278 -26.99 4.54 9.36
C PHE A 278 -27.50 5.98 9.48
N GLU A 279 -28.43 6.26 10.40
CA GLU A 279 -28.95 7.60 10.63
C GLU A 279 -27.85 8.58 11.02
N GLN A 280 -26.98 8.19 11.96
CA GLN A 280 -25.83 9.00 12.37
C GLN A 280 -24.85 9.22 11.21
N TRP A 281 -24.59 8.19 10.41
CA TRP A 281 -23.75 8.32 9.22
C TRP A 281 -24.37 9.26 8.19
N TYR A 282 -25.69 9.17 7.95
CA TYR A 282 -26.40 9.97 6.97
C TYR A 282 -26.32 11.47 7.30
N GLU A 283 -26.52 11.84 8.56
CA GLU A 283 -26.39 13.24 9.01
C GLU A 283 -24.94 13.76 8.86
N ARG A 284 -23.94 12.96 9.25
CA ARG A 284 -22.52 13.32 9.01
C ARG A 284 -22.20 13.45 7.51
N ALA A 285 -22.76 12.58 6.68
CA ALA A 285 -22.52 12.59 5.24
C ALA A 285 -23.16 13.79 4.55
N LYS A 286 -24.32 14.26 5.05
CA LYS A 286 -24.98 15.49 4.59
C LYS A 286 -24.16 16.72 4.92
N ASP A 287 -23.76 16.85 6.19
CA ASP A 287 -22.97 17.98 6.69
C ASP A 287 -21.67 18.17 5.87
N LYS A 288 -20.99 17.06 5.58
CA LYS A 288 -19.76 17.05 4.77
C LYS A 288 -19.99 17.04 3.25
N VAL A 289 -21.24 17.02 2.80
CA VAL A 289 -21.63 16.99 1.39
C VAL A 289 -20.91 15.88 0.59
N LEU A 290 -20.82 14.68 1.19
CA LEU A 290 -19.93 13.62 0.68
C LEU A 290 -20.24 13.21 -0.76
N PHE A 291 -21.53 13.05 -1.11
CA PHE A 291 -21.97 12.64 -2.45
C PHE A 291 -22.16 13.81 -3.44
N SER A 292 -21.48 14.95 -3.25
CA SER A 292 -21.51 16.06 -4.21
C SER A 292 -21.09 15.61 -5.62
N GLN A 293 -21.59 16.32 -6.64
CA GLN A 293 -21.21 16.07 -8.05
C GLN A 293 -19.69 16.18 -8.26
N ALA A 294 -19.04 17.12 -7.57
CA ALA A 294 -17.59 17.30 -7.62
C ALA A 294 -16.84 16.07 -7.07
N ASN A 295 -17.17 15.63 -5.85
CA ASN A 295 -16.53 14.48 -5.22
C ASN A 295 -16.69 13.21 -6.06
N VAL A 296 -17.94 12.89 -6.46
CA VAL A 296 -18.23 11.70 -7.25
C VAL A 296 -17.52 11.73 -8.60
N GLY A 297 -17.50 12.89 -9.27
CA GLY A 297 -16.76 13.09 -10.51
C GLY A 297 -15.26 12.83 -10.33
N GLN A 298 -14.66 13.31 -9.24
CA GLN A 298 -13.23 13.10 -8.96
C GLN A 298 -12.91 11.66 -8.54
N TRP A 299 -13.75 11.01 -7.75
CA TRP A 299 -13.58 9.59 -7.37
C TRP A 299 -13.60 8.66 -8.58
N LEU A 300 -14.42 8.96 -9.57
CA LEU A 300 -14.54 8.17 -10.80
C LEU A 300 -13.46 8.47 -11.84
N ASN A 301 -12.65 9.49 -11.62
CA ASN A 301 -11.61 9.95 -12.54
C ASN A 301 -10.27 10.22 -11.84
N VAL A 302 -9.97 9.47 -10.77
CA VAL A 302 -8.70 9.58 -10.05
C VAL A 302 -7.54 9.38 -11.02
N THR A 303 -6.62 10.34 -11.03
CA THR A 303 -5.45 10.35 -11.90
C THR A 303 -4.23 9.94 -11.10
N VAL A 304 -3.50 8.92 -11.57
CA VAL A 304 -2.26 8.42 -10.98
C VAL A 304 -1.21 8.39 -12.08
N ASP A 305 -0.03 8.99 -11.84
CA ASP A 305 1.04 9.13 -12.83
C ASP A 305 0.58 9.78 -14.14
N GLY A 306 -0.27 10.81 -14.04
CA GLY A 306 -0.83 11.53 -15.19
C GLY A 306 -1.85 10.75 -16.02
N ARG A 307 -2.32 9.59 -15.54
CA ARG A 307 -3.32 8.76 -16.23
C ARG A 307 -4.55 8.51 -15.35
N ILE A 308 -5.73 8.69 -15.92
CA ILE A 308 -6.99 8.32 -15.27
C ILE A 308 -7.00 6.79 -15.06
N ARG A 309 -7.23 6.35 -13.82
CA ARG A 309 -7.36 4.93 -13.51
C ARG A 309 -8.71 4.41 -13.99
N SER A 310 -8.69 3.29 -14.71
CA SER A 310 -9.91 2.66 -15.23
C SER A 310 -10.75 2.08 -14.09
N VAL A 311 -12.00 2.53 -13.99
CA VAL A 311 -13.02 2.01 -13.08
C VAL A 311 -14.01 1.18 -13.89
N LYS A 312 -14.24 -0.07 -13.47
CA LYS A 312 -15.19 -0.99 -14.10
C LYS A 312 -16.57 -0.35 -14.20
N SER A 313 -17.28 -0.64 -15.29
CA SER A 313 -18.59 -0.04 -15.58
C SER A 313 -19.62 -0.28 -14.47
N HIS A 314 -19.64 -1.48 -13.86
CA HIS A 314 -20.55 -1.77 -12.76
C HIS A 314 -20.22 -0.96 -11.49
N THR A 315 -18.93 -0.79 -11.15
CA THR A 315 -18.51 0.05 -10.01
C THR A 315 -18.86 1.51 -10.27
N ARG A 316 -18.64 2.01 -11.49
CA ARG A 316 -19.05 3.36 -11.89
C ARG A 316 -20.55 3.57 -11.74
N LYS A 317 -21.35 2.63 -12.27
CA LYS A 317 -22.81 2.65 -12.13
C LYS A 317 -23.22 2.66 -10.66
N PHE A 318 -22.60 1.82 -9.83
CA PHE A 318 -22.89 1.76 -8.40
C PHE A 318 -22.66 3.09 -7.68
N ILE A 319 -21.50 3.73 -7.88
CA ILE A 319 -21.20 5.04 -7.25
C ILE A 319 -22.22 6.11 -7.67
N LEU A 320 -22.63 6.13 -8.95
CA LEU A 320 -23.64 7.06 -9.45
C LEU A 320 -25.04 6.75 -8.88
N THR A 321 -25.40 5.47 -8.76
CA THR A 321 -26.66 5.06 -8.11
C THR A 321 -26.66 5.44 -6.63
N LEU A 322 -25.55 5.30 -5.91
CA LEU A 322 -25.44 5.73 -4.52
C LEU A 322 -25.62 7.24 -4.38
N GLN A 323 -25.05 8.04 -5.29
CA GLN A 323 -25.26 9.49 -5.31
C GLN A 323 -26.75 9.85 -5.47
N GLN A 324 -27.45 9.17 -6.38
CA GLN A 324 -28.89 9.34 -6.57
C GLN A 324 -29.68 8.91 -5.33
N ALA A 325 -29.36 7.74 -4.77
CA ALA A 325 -29.99 7.21 -3.56
C ALA A 325 -29.80 8.14 -2.35
N PHE A 326 -28.63 8.75 -2.21
CA PHE A 326 -28.33 9.70 -1.13
C PHE A 326 -29.24 10.93 -1.14
N SER A 327 -29.69 11.33 -2.33
CA SER A 327 -30.56 12.50 -2.53
C SER A 327 -32.05 12.13 -2.55
N ALA A 328 -32.40 10.85 -2.38
CA ALA A 328 -33.79 10.40 -2.38
C ALA A 328 -34.52 10.78 -1.08
N GLY A 329 -35.85 10.90 -1.15
CA GLY A 329 -36.68 11.17 0.03
C GLY A 329 -36.58 10.09 1.10
N ASP A 330 -36.42 8.82 0.68
CA ASP A 330 -36.05 7.70 1.55
C ASP A 330 -34.68 7.16 1.13
N CYS A 331 -33.63 7.77 1.70
CA CYS A 331 -32.24 7.42 1.41
C CYS A 331 -31.93 5.97 1.77
N LEU A 332 -32.44 5.47 2.90
CA LEU A 332 -32.14 4.12 3.37
C LEU A 332 -32.69 3.09 2.38
N GLN A 333 -33.97 3.22 2.00
CA GLN A 333 -34.58 2.29 1.07
C GLN A 333 -33.95 2.33 -0.33
N ALA A 334 -33.61 3.53 -0.82
CA ALA A 334 -32.91 3.68 -2.09
C ALA A 334 -31.50 3.04 -2.05
N MET A 335 -30.75 3.22 -0.95
CA MET A 335 -29.42 2.60 -0.80
C MET A 335 -29.50 1.08 -0.64
N ARG A 336 -30.52 0.54 0.03
CA ARG A 336 -30.76 -0.91 0.12
C ARG A 336 -30.88 -1.54 -1.26
N ALA A 337 -31.67 -0.93 -2.15
CA ALA A 337 -31.80 -1.40 -3.54
C ALA A 337 -30.45 -1.35 -4.29
N ALA A 338 -29.69 -0.26 -4.13
CA ALA A 338 -28.38 -0.11 -4.76
C ALA A 338 -27.36 -1.17 -4.28
N VAL A 339 -27.29 -1.40 -2.97
CA VAL A 339 -26.36 -2.36 -2.35
C VAL A 339 -26.73 -3.80 -2.72
N LEU A 340 -28.03 -4.15 -2.71
CA LEU A 340 -28.48 -5.48 -3.10
C LEU A 340 -28.11 -5.81 -4.56
N GLN A 341 -28.37 -4.87 -5.48
CA GLN A 341 -27.98 -5.01 -6.88
C GLN A 341 -26.47 -5.14 -7.02
N GLN A 342 -25.70 -4.26 -6.38
CA GLN A 342 -24.23 -4.26 -6.50
C GLN A 342 -23.60 -5.53 -5.93
N SER A 343 -24.12 -6.04 -4.81
CA SER A 343 -23.61 -7.28 -4.22
C SER A 343 -23.80 -8.47 -5.18
N THR A 344 -24.92 -8.49 -5.88
CA THR A 344 -25.23 -9.48 -6.93
C THR A 344 -24.31 -9.31 -8.14
N ASP A 345 -24.14 -8.08 -8.63
CA ASP A 345 -23.30 -7.79 -9.81
C ASP A 345 -21.81 -8.08 -9.55
N ASN A 346 -21.32 -7.83 -8.33
CA ASN A 346 -19.91 -7.98 -7.98
C ASN A 346 -19.51 -9.44 -7.71
N LYS A 347 -20.32 -10.20 -6.96
CA LYS A 347 -19.95 -11.55 -6.49
C LYS A 347 -20.94 -12.64 -6.89
N GLY A 348 -22.11 -12.30 -7.44
CA GLY A 348 -23.15 -13.26 -7.81
C GLY A 348 -23.42 -14.25 -6.68
N LYS A 349 -23.37 -15.55 -6.98
CA LYS A 349 -23.59 -16.65 -6.01
C LYS A 349 -22.62 -16.64 -4.82
N GLN A 350 -21.47 -15.95 -4.91
CA GLN A 350 -20.50 -15.82 -3.82
C GLN A 350 -20.79 -14.63 -2.89
N SER A 351 -21.83 -13.85 -3.16
CA SER A 351 -22.24 -12.79 -2.25
C SER A 351 -22.72 -13.36 -0.91
N MET A 352 -22.31 -12.72 0.17
CA MET A 352 -22.76 -13.04 1.53
C MET A 352 -24.29 -12.91 1.68
N LEU A 353 -24.94 -12.06 0.88
CA LEU A 353 -26.40 -11.91 0.89
C LEU A 353 -27.13 -13.12 0.30
N HIS A 354 -26.48 -13.93 -0.54
CA HIS A 354 -27.07 -15.17 -1.05
C HIS A 354 -27.04 -16.32 -0.02
N GLY A 355 -26.02 -16.38 0.84
CA GLY A 355 -25.87 -17.43 1.86
C GLY A 355 -26.85 -17.31 3.04
N ASN A 356 -27.02 -18.40 3.79
CA ASN A 356 -27.81 -18.46 5.04
C ASN A 356 -26.90 -18.57 6.28
N HIS A 357 -25.76 -17.88 6.25
CA HIS A 357 -24.82 -17.90 7.36
C HIS A 357 -25.29 -16.96 8.48
N PRO A 358 -25.18 -17.36 9.77
CA PRO A 358 -25.46 -16.49 10.90
C PRO A 358 -24.67 -15.17 10.79
N TYR A 359 -25.31 -14.05 11.12
CA TYR A 359 -24.63 -12.77 11.14
C TYR A 359 -23.74 -12.66 12.40
N GLN A 360 -22.42 -12.75 12.22
CA GLN A 360 -21.42 -12.82 13.30
C GLN A 360 -20.58 -11.52 13.44
N GLY A 361 -21.20 -10.39 13.10
CA GLY A 361 -20.60 -9.05 13.16
C GLY A 361 -20.23 -8.48 11.79
N TRP A 362 -19.51 -7.37 11.81
CA TRP A 362 -19.26 -6.51 10.65
C TRP A 362 -18.67 -7.24 9.42
N VAL A 363 -19.29 -7.01 8.26
CA VAL A 363 -18.89 -7.53 6.94
C VAL A 363 -18.56 -6.37 5.99
N GLY A 364 -17.51 -6.52 5.20
CA GLY A 364 -17.06 -5.51 4.25
C GLY A 364 -16.20 -4.41 4.87
N ILE A 365 -16.04 -3.27 4.19
CA ILE A 365 -15.09 -2.21 4.57
C ILE A 365 -15.74 -1.21 5.53
N LYS A 366 -15.18 -1.03 6.73
CA LYS A 366 -15.63 0.02 7.66
C LYS A 366 -15.01 1.37 7.32
N ARG A 367 -13.68 1.42 7.21
CA ARG A 367 -12.89 2.59 6.78
C ARG A 367 -11.70 2.15 5.96
N LEU A 368 -11.28 3.01 5.04
CA LEU A 368 -10.14 2.79 4.19
C LEU A 368 -8.89 3.42 4.80
N ASP A 369 -7.86 2.61 4.94
CA ASP A 369 -6.54 3.04 5.44
C ASP A 369 -5.56 3.39 4.30
N TYR A 370 -5.86 2.98 3.06
CA TYR A 370 -5.07 3.27 1.86
C TYR A 370 -3.57 2.89 1.93
N ARG A 371 -3.17 2.02 2.87
CA ARG A 371 -1.78 1.58 3.19
C ARG A 371 -1.06 2.44 4.23
N TRP A 372 -1.76 3.35 4.91
CA TRP A 372 -1.16 4.18 5.94
C TRP A 372 -0.53 3.37 7.08
N GLY A 373 -1.16 2.30 7.56
CA GLY A 373 -0.59 1.43 8.58
C GLY A 373 0.78 0.84 8.18
N ASN A 374 0.90 0.37 6.93
CA ASN A 374 2.18 -0.11 6.39
C ASN A 374 3.19 1.03 6.24
N ALA A 375 2.77 2.17 5.68
CA ALA A 375 3.64 3.34 5.53
C ALA A 375 4.17 3.82 6.89
N ARG A 376 3.33 3.83 7.93
CA ARG A 376 3.69 4.21 9.30
C ARG A 376 4.79 3.32 9.87
N ASN A 377 4.73 2.01 9.64
CA ASN A 377 5.79 1.08 10.05
C ASN A 377 7.11 1.36 9.33
N LEU A 378 7.07 1.61 8.02
CA LEU A 378 8.27 1.94 7.24
C LEU A 378 8.87 3.30 7.62
N ILE A 379 8.02 4.30 7.90
CA ILE A 379 8.46 5.60 8.41
C ILE A 379 9.09 5.41 9.79
N HIS A 380 8.51 4.60 10.67
CA HIS A 380 9.09 4.30 11.98
C HIS A 380 10.51 3.73 11.87
N ASP A 381 10.70 2.69 11.05
CA ASP A 381 12.02 2.08 10.82
C ASP A 381 13.08 3.11 10.36
N ILE A 382 12.67 4.09 9.55
CA ILE A 382 13.55 5.16 9.06
C ILE A 382 13.82 6.19 10.15
N VAL A 383 12.78 6.71 10.81
CA VAL A 383 12.86 7.81 11.78
C VAL A 383 13.63 7.42 13.02
N GLU A 384 13.46 6.19 13.53
CA GLU A 384 14.19 5.69 14.70
C GLU A 384 15.71 5.68 14.49
N ARG A 385 16.17 5.65 13.24
CA ARG A 385 17.59 5.53 12.87
C ARG A 385 18.20 6.83 12.36
N ILE A 386 17.40 7.88 12.17
CA ILE A 386 17.91 9.22 11.87
C ILE A 386 18.28 9.90 13.19
N GLU A 387 19.56 10.22 13.37
CA GLU A 387 20.00 11.00 14.52
C GLU A 387 19.27 12.35 14.57
N PRO A 388 18.85 12.83 15.75
CA PRO A 388 18.39 14.21 15.87
C PRO A 388 19.55 15.14 15.53
N CYS A 389 19.39 15.92 14.45
CA CYS A 389 20.31 17.01 14.12
C CYS A 389 20.50 17.98 15.28
#